data_AF-A0A3Q2V6N7-F1
#
_entry.id   AF-A0A3Q2V6N7-F1
#
_cell.length_a   1.000
_cell.length_b   1.000
_cell.length_c   1.000
_cell.angle_alpha   90.00
_cell.angle_beta   90.00
_cell.angle_gamma   90.00
#
_symmetry.space_group_name_H-M   'P 1'
#
loop_
_entity.id
_entity.type
_entity.pdbx_description
1 polymer ?
#
loop_
_entity_poly.entity_id
_entity_poly.type
_entity_poly.pdbx_seq_one_letter_code
_entity_poly.pdbx_strand_id
1 'polypeptide(L)'
;MYKTPCSRLSGFVGVSVKQKLARNVPRCNQIARSLIQLHRRDPSNWLTYQHFNFLKRQYVSKNTSELHQRAIPKQAPVLTIVDERDDSVERQVERVPTINPAATDAGPQAEDATHKPQDKLSILKHTAENATAQNVSVSHMTGTPDEPPHVQVETEEEKQARLDRQWKQLKVDRADLPDIYARLSKIKLTALVVTTAAAGFAMAPVPFDPVMFFVSSLGTGLASCAANSINQYFEVPFDSNMNRTKNRPLVRGQISPLHAVSFALACGVPGVALLTLAVNPLTGFLGALNIFLYTCCYTPLKRLSITNTWVGAVVGAIPPVMGWTAATGCLEPGALLLGGFLYSWQFPHFNALSWNLREDYSRGGYRMMSVTHPAMCKRVALRHSLGLIGLSTLAPVLDVTTWTFPIISLPINLYISYLAFRFYHKGDRSSARKLFFCSLWHLPMLLLLALTCKKYSSNQEGAALPRAFLPLTFPAS
;
A
#
# COMPACT_ATOMS: atom_id res chain seq x y z
N MET A 1 -47.18 38.27 -17.08
CA MET A 1 -47.49 37.49 -15.87
C MET A 1 -46.55 36.29 -15.87
N TYR A 2 -45.78 35.92 -14.84
CA TYR A 2 -45.51 36.44 -13.48
C TYR A 2 -43.96 36.31 -13.29
N LYS A 3 -43.16 37.32 -12.95
CA LYS A 3 -42.80 37.82 -11.58
C LYS A 3 -42.83 36.71 -10.50
N THR A 4 -41.79 36.44 -9.71
CA THR A 4 -40.59 37.22 -9.31
C THR A 4 -39.45 36.27 -8.83
N PRO A 5 -38.20 36.73 -8.59
CA PRO A 5 -37.03 35.86 -8.38
C PRO A 5 -36.73 35.54 -6.90
N CYS A 6 -35.77 34.64 -6.66
CA CYS A 6 -35.06 34.53 -5.36
C CYS A 6 -33.54 34.68 -5.56
N SER A 7 -32.78 34.96 -4.50
CA SER A 7 -31.44 35.55 -4.57
C SER A 7 -30.42 34.94 -3.60
N ARG A 8 -29.15 35.33 -3.78
CA ARG A 8 -27.98 35.10 -2.90
C ARG A 8 -27.53 33.65 -2.70
N LEU A 9 -26.41 33.31 -3.33
CA LEU A 9 -25.41 32.41 -2.76
C LEU A 9 -24.09 33.18 -2.58
N SER A 10 -24.01 33.95 -1.49
CA SER A 10 -22.86 34.81 -1.17
C SER A 10 -21.73 34.02 -0.53
N GLY A 11 -20.86 33.42 -1.37
CA GLY A 11 -19.62 32.76 -0.94
C GLY A 11 -18.39 33.67 -1.10
N PHE A 12 -17.57 33.79 -0.05
CA PHE A 12 -16.45 34.75 0.06
C PHE A 12 -15.36 34.64 -1.03
N VAL A 13 -15.30 33.52 -1.76
CA VAL A 13 -14.24 33.25 -2.76
C VAL A 13 -14.39 34.10 -4.04
N GLY A 14 -15.63 34.38 -4.48
CA GLY A 14 -15.88 34.93 -5.81
C GLY A 14 -15.40 36.38 -6.04
N VAL A 15 -15.48 37.22 -5.01
CA VAL A 15 -15.18 38.67 -5.13
C VAL A 15 -13.67 38.93 -5.24
N SER A 16 -12.87 38.25 -4.41
CA SER A 16 -11.42 38.48 -4.31
C SER A 16 -10.67 38.12 -5.61
N VAL A 17 -11.12 37.06 -6.31
CA VAL A 17 -10.55 36.65 -7.60
C VAL A 17 -10.75 37.74 -8.66
N LYS A 18 -11.95 38.33 -8.74
CA LYS A 18 -12.28 39.33 -9.78
C LYS A 18 -11.44 40.61 -9.65
N GLN A 19 -11.19 41.07 -8.41
CA GLN A 19 -10.30 42.21 -8.15
C GLN A 19 -8.82 41.90 -8.45
N LYS A 20 -8.31 40.72 -8.05
CA LYS A 20 -6.92 40.32 -8.35
C LYS A 20 -6.67 40.18 -9.86
N LEU A 21 -7.64 39.68 -10.63
CA LEU A 21 -7.51 39.57 -12.08
C LEU A 21 -7.42 40.96 -12.74
N ALA A 22 -8.33 41.87 -12.41
CA ALA A 22 -8.37 43.22 -12.98
C ALA A 22 -7.08 44.03 -12.70
N ARG A 23 -6.49 43.89 -11.50
CA ARG A 23 -5.29 44.65 -11.10
C ARG A 23 -4.02 44.24 -11.85
N ASN A 24 -3.99 43.04 -12.44
CA ASN A 24 -2.83 42.50 -13.15
C ASN A 24 -2.85 42.69 -14.67
N VAL A 25 -3.98 43.13 -15.25
CA VAL A 25 -4.15 43.36 -16.70
C VAL A 25 -3.01 44.17 -17.36
N PRO A 26 -2.53 45.31 -16.79
CA PRO A 26 -1.49 46.12 -17.46
C PRO A 26 -0.08 45.49 -17.46
N ARG A 27 0.12 44.31 -16.86
CA ARG A 27 1.43 43.64 -16.79
C ARG A 27 1.59 42.44 -17.74
N CYS A 28 0.52 41.96 -18.40
CA CYS A 28 0.58 40.79 -19.30
C CYS A 28 0.03 41.12 -20.69
N ASN A 29 0.91 41.54 -21.59
CA ASN A 29 0.54 41.85 -22.97
C ASN A 29 0.29 40.58 -23.82
N GLN A 30 -0.42 40.74 -24.95
CA GLN A 30 -0.87 39.69 -25.88
C GLN A 30 -1.77 38.58 -25.28
N ILE A 31 -1.30 37.77 -24.33
CA ILE A 31 -2.03 36.59 -23.80
C ILE A 31 -3.38 36.96 -23.15
N ALA A 32 -3.44 38.10 -22.45
CA ALA A 32 -4.68 38.53 -21.79
C ALA A 32 -5.80 38.90 -22.78
N ARG A 33 -5.47 39.49 -23.94
CA ARG A 33 -6.46 39.91 -24.94
C ARG A 33 -7.09 38.72 -25.67
N SER A 34 -6.29 37.71 -26.02
CA SER A 34 -6.81 36.48 -26.66
C SER A 34 -7.67 35.66 -25.68
N LEU A 35 -7.29 35.55 -24.41
CA LEU A 35 -8.12 34.93 -23.36
C LEU A 35 -9.47 35.64 -23.18
N ILE A 36 -9.48 36.98 -23.20
CA ILE A 36 -10.73 37.76 -23.09
C ILE A 36 -11.59 37.57 -24.35
N GLN A 37 -11.02 37.51 -25.56
CA GLN A 37 -11.78 37.21 -26.78
C GLN A 37 -12.38 35.80 -26.76
N LEU A 38 -11.65 34.79 -26.27
CA LEU A 38 -12.16 33.43 -26.08
C LEU A 38 -13.32 33.38 -25.07
N HIS A 39 -13.13 33.98 -23.88
CA HIS A 39 -14.15 33.99 -22.84
C HIS A 39 -15.43 34.74 -23.22
N ARG A 40 -15.33 35.70 -24.16
CA ARG A 40 -16.49 36.44 -24.71
C ARG A 40 -17.23 35.68 -25.82
N ARG A 41 -16.70 34.55 -26.31
CA ARG A 41 -17.27 33.81 -27.46
C ARG A 41 -18.06 32.56 -27.07
N ASP A 42 -17.70 31.91 -25.96
CA ASP A 42 -18.54 30.92 -25.28
C ASP A 42 -18.18 30.84 -23.78
N PRO A 43 -19.03 31.34 -22.86
CA PRO A 43 -18.78 31.25 -21.42
C PRO A 43 -19.27 29.92 -20.80
N SER A 44 -19.89 29.02 -21.56
CA SER A 44 -20.52 27.79 -21.04
C SER A 44 -19.56 26.59 -20.92
N ASN A 45 -18.41 26.64 -21.62
CA ASN A 45 -17.42 25.57 -21.64
C ASN A 45 -16.05 26.06 -21.10
N TRP A 46 -15.24 25.13 -20.58
CA TRP A 46 -13.82 25.32 -20.20
C TRP A 46 -13.51 26.27 -19.02
N LEU A 47 -13.98 25.94 -17.80
CA LEU A 47 -13.49 26.59 -16.56
C LEU A 47 -13.02 25.60 -15.48
N THR A 48 -12.26 24.57 -15.89
CA THR A 48 -11.54 23.66 -14.96
C THR A 48 -10.16 23.22 -15.45
N TYR A 49 -9.65 23.79 -16.56
CA TYR A 49 -8.31 23.49 -17.09
C TYR A 49 -7.29 24.56 -16.64
N GLN A 50 -6.51 24.27 -15.60
CA GLN A 50 -5.07 24.64 -15.51
C GLN A 50 -4.36 24.26 -14.20
N HIS A 51 -5.06 24.07 -13.07
CA HIS A 51 -4.41 24.17 -11.73
C HIS A 51 -4.09 22.86 -10.97
N PHE A 52 -4.08 21.70 -11.64
CA PHE A 52 -3.71 20.41 -11.00
C PHE A 52 -2.64 19.63 -11.77
N ASN A 53 -1.45 20.23 -11.99
CA ASN A 53 -0.29 19.57 -12.59
C ASN A 53 0.23 18.33 -11.82
N PHE A 54 -0.23 18.11 -10.58
CA PHE A 54 0.05 16.90 -9.80
C PHE A 54 -0.79 15.68 -10.23
N LEU A 55 -1.95 15.89 -10.87
CA LEU A 55 -2.83 14.81 -11.30
C LEU A 55 -2.41 14.24 -12.66
N LYS A 56 -1.60 13.17 -12.65
CA LYS A 56 -1.31 12.35 -13.86
C LYS A 56 -2.53 11.63 -14.47
N ARG A 57 -3.74 11.87 -13.95
CA ARG A 57 -5.01 11.52 -14.58
C ARG A 57 -5.83 12.80 -14.76
N GLN A 58 -6.11 13.16 -16.01
CA GLN A 58 -7.04 14.23 -16.32
C GLN A 58 -8.47 13.76 -16.01
N TYR A 59 -9.15 14.51 -15.15
CA TYR A 59 -10.57 14.37 -14.87
C TYR A 59 -11.29 15.61 -15.37
N VAL A 60 -12.39 15.41 -16.10
CA VAL A 60 -13.27 16.50 -16.54
C VAL A 60 -14.61 16.32 -15.82
N SER A 61 -14.99 17.32 -15.03
CA SER A 61 -16.38 17.50 -14.60
C SER A 61 -17.08 18.35 -15.65
N LYS A 62 -18.26 17.93 -16.10
CA LYS A 62 -19.20 18.86 -16.73
C LYS A 62 -19.97 19.61 -15.62
N ASN A 63 -20.92 20.46 -15.99
CA ASN A 63 -21.82 21.13 -15.03
C ASN A 63 -23.03 20.24 -14.63
N THR A 64 -23.14 19.05 -15.22
CA THR A 64 -23.88 17.90 -14.68
C THR A 64 -22.99 17.13 -13.69
N SER A 65 -23.59 16.30 -12.83
CA SER A 65 -22.90 15.54 -11.76
C SER A 65 -22.02 14.37 -12.26
N GLU A 66 -21.30 14.57 -13.36
CA GLU A 66 -20.66 13.53 -14.17
C GLU A 66 -19.15 13.75 -14.27
N LEU A 67 -18.38 12.73 -13.88
CA LEU A 67 -16.92 12.75 -13.87
C LEU A 67 -16.37 11.81 -14.95
N HIS A 68 -15.70 12.37 -15.94
CA HIS A 68 -15.04 11.62 -17.01
C HIS A 68 -13.58 11.37 -16.65
N GLN A 69 -13.10 10.13 -16.81
CA GLN A 69 -11.71 9.72 -16.54
C GLN A 69 -11.02 9.24 -17.81
N ARG A 70 -9.81 9.75 -18.06
CA ARG A 70 -8.94 9.25 -19.14
C ARG A 70 -8.36 7.87 -18.77
N ALA A 71 -8.51 6.89 -19.64
CA ALA A 71 -7.84 5.60 -19.52
C ALA A 71 -6.33 5.72 -19.83
N ILE A 72 -5.52 4.86 -19.21
CA ILE A 72 -4.09 4.69 -19.51
C ILE A 72 -3.92 3.29 -20.09
N PRO A 73 -3.21 3.12 -21.22
CA PRO A 73 -3.03 1.79 -21.82
C PRO A 73 -2.29 0.86 -20.86
N LYS A 74 -2.80 -0.38 -20.78
CA LYS A 74 -2.14 -1.50 -20.11
C LYS A 74 -0.84 -1.81 -20.86
N GLN A 75 0.32 -1.47 -20.27
CA GLN A 75 1.61 -1.82 -20.85
C GLN A 75 1.73 -3.35 -20.92
N ALA A 76 1.85 -3.89 -22.14
CA ALA A 76 2.36 -5.23 -22.34
C ALA A 76 3.85 -5.27 -21.92
N PRO A 77 4.35 -6.40 -21.41
CA PRO A 77 5.79 -6.57 -21.23
C PRO A 77 6.46 -6.51 -22.61
N VAL A 78 7.36 -5.54 -22.81
CA VAL A 78 8.24 -5.55 -23.99
C VAL A 78 9.17 -6.74 -23.82
N LEU A 79 8.96 -7.78 -24.63
CA LEU A 79 9.92 -8.85 -24.83
C LEU A 79 11.10 -8.28 -25.60
N THR A 80 12.12 -7.83 -24.88
CA THR A 80 13.42 -7.53 -25.47
C THR A 80 14.03 -8.85 -25.90
N ILE A 81 13.88 -9.20 -27.18
CA ILE A 81 14.61 -10.31 -27.78
C ILE A 81 16.08 -9.86 -27.83
N VAL A 82 16.89 -10.40 -26.92
CA VAL A 82 18.34 -10.28 -26.95
C VAL A 82 18.88 -11.50 -27.70
N ASP A 83 19.67 -11.26 -28.74
CA ASP A 83 20.41 -12.27 -29.50
C ASP A 83 21.60 -12.76 -28.64
N GLU A 84 21.33 -13.67 -27.69
CA GLU A 84 22.39 -14.39 -26.98
C GLU A 84 22.89 -15.53 -27.87
N ARG A 85 24.05 -15.33 -28.48
CA ARG A 85 24.79 -16.36 -29.22
C ARG A 85 25.52 -17.27 -28.23
N ASP A 86 25.52 -18.57 -28.52
CA ASP A 86 26.30 -19.55 -27.75
C ASP A 86 27.80 -19.25 -27.85
N ASP A 87 28.43 -18.95 -26.71
CA ASP A 87 29.87 -18.81 -26.58
C ASP A 87 30.32 -19.11 -25.13
N SER A 88 30.46 -20.39 -24.77
CA SER A 88 31.37 -20.84 -23.71
C SER A 88 31.57 -22.36 -23.67
N VAL A 89 32.83 -22.77 -23.75
CA VAL A 89 33.31 -24.15 -23.57
C VAL A 89 33.71 -24.38 -22.10
N GLU A 90 33.81 -25.66 -21.72
CA GLU A 90 34.43 -26.19 -20.49
C GLU A 90 33.74 -26.00 -19.13
N ARG A 91 33.30 -27.13 -18.57
CA ARG A 91 33.86 -27.61 -17.30
C ARG A 91 33.72 -29.13 -17.11
N GLN A 92 34.85 -29.82 -16.97
CA GLN A 92 34.91 -31.18 -16.41
C GLN A 92 34.64 -31.13 -14.89
N VAL A 93 34.01 -32.19 -14.34
CA VAL A 93 34.49 -32.92 -13.15
C VAL A 93 34.01 -34.39 -13.24
N GLU A 94 34.92 -35.25 -13.70
CA GLU A 94 35.30 -36.53 -13.08
C GLU A 94 34.28 -37.36 -12.26
N ARG A 95 34.07 -38.61 -12.69
CA ARG A 95 33.90 -39.77 -11.78
C ARG A 95 34.22 -41.10 -12.50
N VAL A 96 35.16 -41.86 -11.95
CA VAL A 96 35.54 -43.22 -12.37
C VAL A 96 35.37 -44.17 -11.19
N PRO A 97 34.86 -45.39 -11.43
CA PRO A 97 35.51 -46.60 -10.90
C PRO A 97 36.00 -47.54 -12.02
N THR A 98 36.93 -48.43 -11.67
CA THR A 98 37.80 -49.20 -12.59
C THR A 98 37.50 -50.72 -12.52
N ILE A 99 38.28 -51.55 -13.27
CA ILE A 99 38.40 -53.03 -13.18
C ILE A 99 37.30 -53.78 -14.00
N ASN A 100 37.56 -54.72 -14.92
CA ASN A 100 38.81 -55.38 -15.38
C ASN A 100 38.78 -55.75 -16.91
N PRO A 101 39.88 -56.26 -17.52
CA PRO A 101 40.05 -56.36 -18.98
C PRO A 101 39.93 -57.78 -19.60
N ALA A 102 40.33 -57.89 -20.89
CA ALA A 102 40.41 -59.05 -21.81
C ALA A 102 39.10 -59.35 -22.60
N ALA A 103 39.15 -59.87 -23.84
CA ALA A 103 40.27 -60.39 -24.63
C ALA A 103 40.20 -60.01 -26.14
N THR A 104 41.16 -60.50 -26.93
CA THR A 104 41.21 -60.55 -28.41
C THR A 104 40.03 -61.34 -29.00
N ASP A 105 39.66 -61.32 -30.29
CA ASP A 105 40.46 -61.46 -31.53
C ASP A 105 39.71 -61.03 -32.82
N ALA A 106 40.45 -61.00 -33.94
CA ALA A 106 40.09 -61.23 -35.37
C ALA A 106 38.72 -60.82 -36.01
N GLY A 107 38.79 -60.35 -37.26
CA GLY A 107 37.76 -60.55 -38.32
C GLY A 107 38.32 -61.46 -39.45
N PRO A 108 37.81 -61.46 -40.70
CA PRO A 108 36.69 -60.73 -41.31
C PRO A 108 35.73 -61.66 -42.15
N GLN A 109 35.05 -61.12 -43.17
CA GLN A 109 34.20 -61.79 -44.21
C GLN A 109 32.79 -62.26 -43.72
N ALA A 110 31.64 -62.15 -44.42
CA ALA A 110 31.20 -62.07 -45.84
C ALA A 110 30.68 -63.42 -46.41
N GLU A 111 29.67 -63.50 -47.32
CA GLU A 111 28.87 -62.42 -47.98
C GLU A 111 27.49 -62.12 -47.30
N ASP A 112 26.25 -62.33 -47.78
CA ASP A 112 25.64 -62.98 -48.98
C ASP A 112 24.20 -62.41 -49.29
N ALA A 113 23.44 -63.01 -50.21
CA ALA A 113 22.15 -62.58 -50.82
C ALA A 113 20.88 -62.64 -49.91
N THR A 114 19.69 -62.10 -50.24
CA THR A 114 19.03 -62.03 -51.57
C THR A 114 17.92 -60.97 -51.70
N HIS A 115 17.60 -60.64 -52.97
CA HIS A 115 16.35 -60.05 -53.53
C HIS A 115 16.07 -58.52 -53.54
N LYS A 116 16.33 -57.98 -54.74
CA LYS A 116 15.78 -56.77 -55.41
C LYS A 116 14.47 -57.12 -56.17
N PRO A 117 13.69 -56.19 -56.79
CA PRO A 117 14.03 -54.88 -57.40
C PRO A 117 13.29 -53.65 -56.81
N GLN A 118 13.69 -52.37 -57.00
CA GLN A 118 14.03 -51.58 -58.22
C GLN A 118 12.78 -51.28 -59.10
N ASP A 119 12.62 -50.09 -59.72
CA ASP A 119 13.63 -49.20 -60.31
C ASP A 119 13.26 -47.68 -60.31
N LYS A 120 14.29 -46.81 -60.21
CA LYS A 120 14.65 -45.61 -61.02
C LYS A 120 13.60 -44.50 -61.35
N LEU A 121 13.95 -43.29 -61.83
CA LEU A 121 15.16 -42.77 -62.52
C LEU A 121 15.64 -41.40 -61.93
N SER A 122 16.49 -40.63 -62.63
CA SER A 122 17.43 -39.66 -62.01
C SER A 122 18.19 -38.72 -63.00
N ILE A 123 18.87 -37.66 -62.49
CA ILE A 123 19.94 -36.81 -63.13
C ILE A 123 19.38 -35.74 -64.13
N LEU A 124 19.91 -34.50 -64.33
CA LEU A 124 21.08 -33.70 -63.84
C LEU A 124 20.68 -32.71 -62.68
N LYS A 125 21.48 -31.81 -62.06
CA LYS A 125 22.81 -31.13 -62.23
C LYS A 125 22.85 -29.77 -63.00
N HIS A 126 23.83 -28.93 -62.61
CA HIS A 126 24.13 -27.51 -62.98
C HIS A 126 23.40 -26.43 -62.12
N THR A 127 24.01 -25.51 -61.35
CA THR A 127 25.38 -24.93 -61.17
C THR A 127 25.57 -23.54 -61.80
N ALA A 128 26.20 -22.63 -61.04
CA ALA A 128 26.59 -21.24 -61.35
C ALA A 128 25.43 -20.22 -61.49
N GLU A 129 25.61 -18.92 -61.26
CA GLU A 129 26.38 -18.15 -60.24
C GLU A 129 26.05 -16.65 -60.43
N ASN A 130 26.49 -15.78 -59.50
CA ASN A 130 26.39 -14.31 -59.56
C ASN A 130 24.95 -13.75 -59.53
N ALA A 131 24.50 -12.99 -58.53
CA ALA A 131 25.09 -11.85 -57.83
C ALA A 131 25.25 -10.58 -58.68
N THR A 132 24.30 -9.65 -58.52
CA THR A 132 24.58 -8.23 -58.22
C THR A 132 23.32 -7.61 -57.64
N ALA A 133 23.48 -6.60 -56.78
CA ALA A 133 22.36 -5.78 -56.33
C ALA A 133 22.23 -4.55 -57.25
N GLN A 134 21.03 -3.98 -57.35
CA GLN A 134 20.83 -2.54 -57.07
C GLN A 134 19.36 -2.10 -57.04
N ASN A 135 19.11 -1.21 -56.09
CA ASN A 135 18.27 -0.01 -56.16
C ASN A 135 16.90 -0.06 -56.89
N VAL A 136 15.85 -0.01 -56.06
CA VAL A 136 14.81 1.04 -56.07
C VAL A 136 14.70 1.86 -57.37
N SER A 137 13.57 1.72 -58.06
CA SER A 137 13.03 2.75 -58.95
C SER A 137 11.51 2.79 -58.81
N VAL A 138 10.95 3.98 -58.68
CA VAL A 138 9.51 4.20 -58.53
C VAL A 138 8.86 4.25 -59.90
N SER A 139 7.88 3.38 -60.16
CA SER A 139 7.00 3.43 -61.32
C SER A 139 5.57 3.79 -60.90
N HIS A 140 4.86 4.50 -61.78
CA HIS A 140 3.54 5.04 -61.52
C HIS A 140 2.44 3.96 -61.44
N MET A 141 1.37 4.26 -60.70
CA MET A 141 0.13 3.49 -60.77
C MET A 141 -0.52 3.62 -62.15
N THR A 142 -0.57 2.51 -62.89
CA THR A 142 -1.68 2.22 -63.82
C THR A 142 -2.69 1.36 -63.07
N GLY A 143 -3.90 1.87 -62.87
CA GLY A 143 -4.92 1.18 -62.06
C GLY A 143 -5.57 0.00 -62.78
N THR A 144 -5.73 -1.11 -62.06
CA THR A 144 -6.67 -2.20 -62.38
C THR A 144 -7.84 -2.15 -61.39
N PRO A 145 -9.10 -2.25 -61.83
CA PRO A 145 -10.25 -2.36 -60.93
C PRO A 145 -10.35 -3.75 -60.28
N ASP A 146 -11.26 -3.86 -59.30
CA ASP A 146 -11.66 -5.10 -58.61
C ASP A 146 -10.56 -5.87 -57.84
N GLU A 147 -9.93 -5.16 -56.90
CA GLU A 147 -9.59 -5.77 -55.61
C GLU A 147 -10.60 -5.26 -54.55
N PRO A 148 -11.30 -6.13 -53.80
CA PRO A 148 -12.20 -5.68 -52.75
C PRO A 148 -11.38 -4.94 -51.67
N PRO A 149 -11.91 -3.85 -51.07
CA PRO A 149 -11.13 -3.07 -50.12
C PRO A 149 -10.64 -3.97 -49.00
N HIS A 150 -9.33 -3.95 -48.74
CA HIS A 150 -8.70 -4.66 -47.64
C HIS A 150 -9.28 -4.13 -46.31
N VAL A 151 -10.39 -4.73 -45.88
CA VAL A 151 -10.92 -4.58 -44.53
C VAL A 151 -9.86 -5.16 -43.62
N GLN A 152 -9.03 -4.29 -43.03
CA GLN A 152 -8.26 -4.65 -41.86
C GLN A 152 -9.26 -5.05 -40.79
N VAL A 153 -9.45 -6.36 -40.64
CA VAL A 153 -10.26 -6.97 -39.59
C VAL A 153 -9.51 -6.71 -38.29
N GLU A 154 -9.78 -5.53 -37.72
CA GLU A 154 -9.20 -5.06 -36.47
C GLU A 154 -9.32 -6.18 -35.43
N THR A 155 -8.18 -6.74 -35.02
CA THR A 155 -8.13 -7.93 -34.19
C THR A 155 -8.97 -7.68 -32.94
N GLU A 156 -9.71 -8.66 -32.42
CA GLU A 156 -10.54 -8.43 -31.22
C GLU A 156 -9.71 -7.88 -30.04
N GLU A 157 -8.40 -8.19 -29.96
CA GLU A 157 -7.46 -7.57 -29.02
C GLU A 157 -7.20 -6.08 -29.30
N GLU A 158 -7.03 -5.68 -30.57
CA GLU A 158 -6.82 -4.28 -30.98
C GLU A 158 -8.08 -3.45 -30.80
N LYS A 159 -9.23 -4.01 -31.20
CA LYS A 159 -10.58 -3.47 -31.02
C LYS A 159 -10.90 -3.30 -29.54
N GLN A 160 -10.59 -4.29 -28.71
CA GLN A 160 -10.68 -4.19 -27.25
C GLN A 160 -9.71 -3.13 -26.70
N ALA A 161 -8.47 -3.06 -27.20
CA ALA A 161 -7.51 -2.03 -26.81
C ALA A 161 -7.93 -0.61 -27.24
N ARG A 162 -8.68 -0.46 -28.35
CA ARG A 162 -9.29 0.80 -28.79
C ARG A 162 -10.47 1.19 -27.90
N LEU A 163 -11.35 0.24 -27.58
CA LEU A 163 -12.45 0.43 -26.63
C LEU A 163 -11.96 0.74 -25.20
N ASP A 164 -10.82 0.18 -24.78
CA ASP A 164 -10.16 0.51 -23.51
C ASP A 164 -9.40 1.84 -23.52
N ARG A 165 -9.16 2.45 -24.69
CA ARG A 165 -8.64 3.83 -24.81
C ARG A 165 -9.73 4.90 -24.80
N GLN A 166 -11.00 4.53 -24.98
CA GLN A 166 -12.13 5.48 -24.96
C GLN A 166 -12.45 5.99 -23.55
N TRP A 167 -13.10 7.16 -23.46
CA TRP A 167 -13.56 7.74 -22.19
C TRP A 167 -14.78 7.01 -21.66
N LYS A 168 -14.59 6.11 -20.69
CA LYS A 168 -15.68 5.39 -20.03
C LYS A 168 -16.29 6.28 -18.91
N GLN A 169 -17.62 6.38 -18.87
CA GLN A 169 -18.34 7.13 -17.82
C GLN A 169 -18.15 6.43 -16.48
N LEU A 170 -17.82 7.19 -15.43
CA LEU A 170 -17.63 6.65 -14.08
C LEU A 170 -18.98 6.43 -13.37
N LYS A 171 -19.77 5.45 -13.82
CA LYS A 171 -21.04 5.09 -13.17
C LYS A 171 -20.76 4.33 -11.87
N VAL A 172 -20.88 5.04 -10.74
CA VAL A 172 -20.79 4.46 -9.39
C VAL A 172 -22.18 3.98 -8.98
N ASP A 173 -22.36 2.67 -8.80
CA ASP A 173 -23.61 2.13 -8.25
C ASP A 173 -23.67 2.41 -6.74
N ARG A 174 -24.89 2.64 -6.22
CA ARG A 174 -25.12 2.83 -4.78
C ARG A 174 -25.01 1.52 -4.00
N ALA A 175 -25.32 0.38 -4.64
CA ALA A 175 -25.19 -0.94 -4.03
C ALA A 175 -23.72 -1.31 -3.71
N ASP A 176 -22.78 -0.88 -4.56
CA ASP A 176 -21.34 -1.16 -4.40
C ASP A 176 -20.64 -0.27 -3.37
N LEU A 177 -21.23 0.88 -3.00
CA LEU A 177 -20.58 1.86 -2.12
C LEU A 177 -20.05 1.28 -0.79
N PRO A 178 -20.75 0.37 -0.08
CA PRO A 178 -20.24 -0.23 1.16
C PRO A 178 -18.95 -1.05 0.95
N ASP A 179 -18.85 -1.86 -0.11
CA ASP A 179 -17.61 -2.58 -0.44
C ASP A 179 -16.50 -1.61 -0.84
N ILE A 180 -16.81 -0.63 -1.69
CA ILE A 180 -15.87 0.40 -2.13
C ILE A 180 -15.29 1.15 -0.93
N TYR A 181 -16.12 1.58 0.04
CA TYR A 181 -15.67 2.23 1.26
C TYR A 181 -14.92 1.28 2.21
N ALA A 182 -15.36 0.03 2.38
CA ALA A 182 -14.66 -0.98 3.18
C ALA A 182 -13.26 -1.30 2.62
N ARG A 183 -13.10 -1.31 1.30
CA ARG A 183 -11.81 -1.52 0.61
C ARG A 183 -10.98 -0.26 0.53
N LEU A 184 -11.57 0.94 0.49
CA LEU A 184 -10.86 2.23 0.52
C LEU A 184 -10.29 2.54 1.92
N SER A 185 -11.08 2.36 2.96
CA SER A 185 -10.68 2.44 4.38
C SER A 185 -9.76 1.31 4.85
N LYS A 186 -9.63 0.25 4.03
CA LYS A 186 -8.95 -1.02 4.36
C LYS A 186 -9.48 -1.60 5.69
N ILE A 187 -10.79 -1.83 5.79
CA ILE A 187 -11.50 -2.07 7.06
C ILE A 187 -10.85 -3.13 7.97
N LYS A 188 -10.28 -4.22 7.43
CA LYS A 188 -9.57 -5.25 8.21
C LYS A 188 -8.28 -4.74 8.89
N LEU A 189 -7.58 -3.79 8.26
CA LEU A 189 -6.41 -3.11 8.85
C LEU A 189 -6.85 -2.04 9.86
N THR A 190 -7.92 -1.29 9.55
CA THR A 190 -8.51 -0.31 10.47
C THR A 190 -9.05 -0.98 11.74
N ALA A 191 -9.66 -2.16 11.63
CA ALA A 191 -10.07 -2.96 12.78
C ALA A 191 -8.87 -3.33 13.67
N LEU A 192 -7.76 -3.82 13.09
CA LEU A 192 -6.53 -4.12 13.84
C LEU A 192 -5.96 -2.88 14.56
N VAL A 193 -5.98 -1.71 13.91
CA VAL A 193 -5.56 -0.43 14.50
C VAL A 193 -6.46 -0.02 15.68
N VAL A 194 -7.77 -0.23 15.56
CA VAL A 194 -8.72 0.01 16.67
C VAL A 194 -8.52 -1.01 17.79
N THR A 195 -8.27 -2.28 17.49
CA THR A 195 -7.97 -3.30 18.51
C THR A 195 -6.70 -2.98 19.30
N THR A 196 -5.66 -2.44 18.67
CA THR A 196 -4.41 -2.09 19.38
C THR A 196 -4.53 -0.80 20.17
N ALA A 197 -5.39 0.15 19.76
CA ALA A 197 -5.80 1.27 20.60
C ALA A 197 -6.68 0.81 21.78
N ALA A 198 -7.66 -0.08 21.56
CA ALA A 198 -8.49 -0.67 22.60
C ALA A 198 -7.66 -1.42 23.66
N ALA A 199 -6.61 -2.12 23.26
CA ALA A 199 -5.64 -2.72 24.18
C ALA A 199 -4.87 -1.65 24.99
N GLY A 200 -4.49 -0.54 24.35
CA GLY A 200 -3.90 0.62 25.03
C GLY A 200 -4.80 1.21 26.13
N PHE A 201 -6.09 1.38 25.82
CA PHE A 201 -7.10 1.87 26.75
C PHE A 201 -7.31 0.88 27.91
N ALA A 202 -7.47 -0.41 27.60
CA ALA A 202 -7.70 -1.45 28.62
C ALA A 202 -6.49 -1.67 29.55
N MET A 203 -5.26 -1.40 29.10
CA MET A 203 -4.04 -1.49 29.91
C MET A 203 -3.82 -0.30 30.85
N ALA A 204 -4.49 0.85 30.64
CA ALA A 204 -4.29 2.05 31.44
C ALA A 204 -4.65 1.87 32.93
N PRO A 205 -3.95 2.50 33.89
CA PRO A 205 -4.10 2.29 35.34
C PRO A 205 -5.33 3.00 35.96
N VAL A 206 -6.40 3.18 35.19
CA VAL A 206 -7.63 3.89 35.58
C VAL A 206 -8.85 2.96 35.50
N PRO A 207 -9.99 3.30 36.14
CA PRO A 207 -11.26 2.61 35.94
C PRO A 207 -11.67 2.58 34.47
N PHE A 208 -12.23 1.47 34.01
CA PHE A 208 -12.63 1.32 32.61
C PHE A 208 -13.98 2.00 32.35
N ASP A 209 -13.96 3.10 31.59
CA ASP A 209 -15.15 3.79 31.10
C ASP A 209 -15.57 3.22 29.71
N PRO A 210 -16.73 2.54 29.58
CA PRO A 210 -17.18 1.98 28.32
C PRO A 210 -17.56 3.03 27.25
N VAL A 211 -17.98 4.23 27.67
CA VAL A 211 -18.37 5.32 26.77
C VAL A 211 -17.11 5.94 26.15
N MET A 212 -16.13 6.28 26.99
CA MET A 212 -14.83 6.79 26.53
C MET A 212 -14.08 5.74 25.70
N PHE A 213 -14.18 4.46 26.04
CA PHE A 213 -13.68 3.36 25.22
C PHE A 213 -14.34 3.32 23.82
N PHE A 214 -15.67 3.43 23.76
CA PHE A 214 -16.39 3.42 22.48
C PHE A 214 -16.09 4.65 21.62
N VAL A 215 -16.13 5.85 22.20
CA VAL A 215 -15.89 7.12 21.47
C VAL A 215 -14.44 7.20 20.98
N SER A 216 -13.47 6.79 21.79
CA SER A 216 -12.05 6.77 21.39
C SER A 216 -11.77 5.69 20.32
N SER A 217 -12.41 4.53 20.41
CA SER A 217 -12.36 3.49 19.36
C SER A 217 -12.97 3.98 18.03
N LEU A 218 -14.13 4.63 18.08
CA LEU A 218 -14.81 5.19 16.89
C LEU A 218 -13.98 6.31 16.24
N GLY A 219 -13.48 7.26 17.04
CA GLY A 219 -12.63 8.34 16.56
C GLY A 219 -11.32 7.83 15.93
N THR A 220 -10.68 6.84 16.56
CA THR A 220 -9.49 6.16 16.02
C THR A 220 -9.80 5.41 14.71
N GLY A 221 -10.95 4.72 14.65
CA GLY A 221 -11.41 4.04 13.43
C GLY A 221 -11.61 5.02 12.27
N LEU A 222 -12.29 6.14 12.52
CA LEU A 222 -12.52 7.21 11.54
C LEU A 222 -11.20 7.86 11.07
N ALA A 223 -10.26 8.12 11.99
CA ALA A 223 -8.93 8.62 11.65
C ALA A 223 -8.16 7.62 10.77
N SER A 224 -8.21 6.32 11.07
CA SER A 224 -7.61 5.26 10.25
C SER A 224 -8.29 5.14 8.87
N CYS A 225 -9.61 5.27 8.78
CA CYS A 225 -10.34 5.32 7.51
C CYS A 225 -9.85 6.46 6.62
N ALA A 226 -9.68 7.67 7.19
CA ALA A 226 -9.14 8.83 6.49
C ALA A 226 -7.70 8.62 6.00
N ALA A 227 -6.81 8.21 6.91
CA ALA A 227 -5.40 7.97 6.62
C ALA A 227 -5.21 6.90 5.53
N ASN A 228 -5.97 5.80 5.58
CA ASN A 228 -5.93 4.75 4.57
C ASN A 228 -6.46 5.22 3.20
N SER A 229 -7.51 6.03 3.18
CA SER A 229 -8.09 6.58 1.94
C SER A 229 -7.12 7.53 1.23
N ILE A 230 -6.49 8.44 1.98
CA ILE A 230 -5.46 9.36 1.45
C ILE A 230 -4.21 8.60 0.98
N ASN A 231 -3.77 7.58 1.71
CA ASN A 231 -2.70 6.68 1.24
C ASN A 231 -3.06 6.02 -0.09
N GLN A 232 -4.31 5.53 -0.29
CA GLN A 232 -4.70 4.95 -1.58
C GLN A 232 -4.74 6.00 -2.70
N TYR A 233 -5.11 7.25 -2.40
CA TYR A 233 -5.05 8.37 -3.34
C TYR A 233 -3.62 8.68 -3.81
N PHE A 234 -2.63 8.69 -2.89
CA PHE A 234 -1.22 8.90 -3.27
C PHE A 234 -0.56 7.68 -3.93
N GLU A 235 -0.96 6.46 -3.59
CA GLU A 235 -0.35 5.23 -4.14
C GLU A 235 -0.86 4.82 -5.54
N VAL A 236 -1.94 5.42 -6.08
CA VAL A 236 -2.59 5.02 -7.37
C VAL A 236 -1.63 4.66 -8.51
N PRO A 237 -0.65 5.51 -8.92
CA PRO A 237 0.22 5.22 -10.07
C PRO A 237 1.32 4.19 -9.79
N PHE A 238 1.46 3.72 -8.55
CA PHE A 238 2.41 2.69 -8.14
C PHE A 238 1.69 1.37 -7.84
N ASP A 239 0.49 1.45 -7.25
CA ASP A 239 -0.38 0.31 -7.00
C ASP A 239 -0.80 -0.43 -8.27
N SER A 240 -0.94 0.28 -9.40
CA SER A 240 -1.19 -0.29 -10.73
C SER A 240 -0.14 -1.29 -11.18
N ASN A 241 1.11 -1.12 -10.73
CA ASN A 241 2.27 -1.87 -11.22
C ASN A 241 2.59 -3.11 -10.36
N MET A 242 1.79 -3.33 -9.31
CA MET A 242 1.95 -4.40 -8.32
C MET A 242 0.75 -5.35 -8.36
N ASN A 243 1.01 -6.66 -8.41
CA ASN A 243 -0.04 -7.67 -8.59
C ASN A 243 -1.03 -7.70 -7.42
N ARG A 244 -0.53 -7.43 -6.20
CA ARG A 244 -1.31 -7.36 -4.97
C ARG A 244 -2.31 -6.18 -4.92
N THR A 245 -2.12 -5.14 -5.72
CA THR A 245 -2.78 -3.83 -5.51
C THR A 245 -3.42 -3.22 -6.75
N LYS A 246 -3.13 -3.74 -7.95
CA LYS A 246 -3.79 -3.31 -9.21
C LYS A 246 -5.33 -3.36 -9.17
N ASN A 247 -5.89 -4.17 -8.26
CA ASN A 247 -7.33 -4.32 -8.04
C ASN A 247 -7.94 -3.34 -7.02
N ARG A 248 -7.18 -2.38 -6.44
CA ARG A 248 -7.72 -1.36 -5.50
C ARG A 248 -8.78 -0.47 -6.19
N PRO A 249 -9.80 0.05 -5.47
CA PRO A 249 -10.91 0.80 -6.07
C PRO A 249 -10.48 2.00 -6.92
N LEU A 250 -9.56 2.83 -6.41
CA LEU A 250 -9.03 4.01 -7.14
C LEU A 250 -8.16 3.65 -8.34
N VAL A 251 -7.46 2.51 -8.30
CA VAL A 251 -6.64 2.05 -9.43
C VAL A 251 -7.55 1.61 -10.57
N ARG A 252 -8.53 0.74 -10.28
CA ARG A 252 -9.53 0.26 -11.25
C ARG A 252 -10.48 1.34 -11.78
N GLY A 253 -10.61 2.48 -11.07
CA GLY A 253 -11.63 3.48 -11.39
C GLY A 253 -13.04 3.05 -10.99
N GLN A 254 -13.19 2.41 -9.82
CA GLN A 254 -14.51 2.17 -9.22
C GLN A 254 -15.08 3.42 -8.52
N ILE A 255 -14.24 4.42 -8.25
CA ILE A 255 -14.56 5.65 -7.52
C ILE A 255 -13.62 6.78 -7.98
N SER A 256 -14.08 8.03 -7.95
CA SER A 256 -13.25 9.17 -8.35
C SER A 256 -12.27 9.57 -7.24
N PRO A 257 -11.09 10.13 -7.57
CA PRO A 257 -10.15 10.61 -6.56
C PRO A 257 -10.73 11.73 -5.69
N LEU A 258 -11.57 12.60 -6.26
CA LEU A 258 -12.29 13.64 -5.52
C LEU A 258 -13.23 13.02 -4.48
N HIS A 259 -14.03 12.01 -4.85
CA HIS A 259 -14.93 11.31 -3.94
C HIS A 259 -14.14 10.60 -2.83
N ALA A 260 -13.01 9.95 -3.15
CA ALA A 260 -12.16 9.31 -2.15
C ALA A 260 -11.52 10.32 -1.16
N VAL A 261 -11.16 11.52 -1.62
CA VAL A 261 -10.67 12.60 -0.74
C VAL A 261 -11.82 13.18 0.09
N SER A 262 -13.01 13.38 -0.47
CA SER A 262 -14.20 13.81 0.27
C SER A 262 -14.61 12.80 1.34
N PHE A 263 -14.55 11.50 1.05
CA PHE A 263 -14.74 10.43 2.04
C PHE A 263 -13.67 10.49 3.13
N ALA A 264 -12.39 10.70 2.76
CA ALA A 264 -11.32 10.83 3.74
C ALA A 264 -11.51 12.04 4.67
N LEU A 265 -11.98 13.17 4.16
CA LEU A 265 -12.32 14.35 4.97
C LEU A 265 -13.55 14.10 5.85
N ALA A 266 -14.59 13.45 5.31
CA ALA A 266 -15.81 13.09 6.03
C ALA A 266 -15.58 12.07 7.16
N CYS A 267 -14.54 11.23 7.08
CA CYS A 267 -14.08 10.45 8.23
C CYS A 267 -13.12 11.24 9.12
N GLY A 268 -12.13 11.93 8.53
CA GLY A 268 -11.01 12.52 9.25
C GLY A 268 -11.39 13.69 10.15
N VAL A 269 -12.25 14.60 9.67
CA VAL A 269 -12.66 15.78 10.46
C VAL A 269 -13.53 15.36 11.66
N PRO A 270 -14.61 14.55 11.52
CA PRO A 270 -15.35 14.05 12.68
C PRO A 270 -14.51 13.12 13.58
N GLY A 271 -13.63 12.29 13.02
CA GLY A 271 -12.77 11.39 13.80
C GLY A 271 -11.82 12.16 14.72
N VAL A 272 -11.11 13.16 14.20
CA VAL A 272 -10.25 14.04 15.00
C VAL A 272 -11.08 14.92 15.95
N ALA A 273 -12.25 15.42 15.54
CA ALA A 273 -13.11 16.22 16.40
C ALA A 273 -13.63 15.42 17.61
N LEU A 274 -14.07 14.17 17.42
CA LEU A 274 -14.47 13.26 18.51
C LEU A 274 -13.31 13.03 19.48
N LEU A 275 -12.12 12.69 18.97
CA LEU A 275 -10.95 12.48 19.81
C LEU A 275 -10.53 13.75 20.57
N THR A 276 -10.63 14.94 19.95
CA THR A 276 -10.21 16.21 20.56
C THR A 276 -11.21 16.72 21.60
N LEU A 277 -12.52 16.67 21.28
CA LEU A 277 -13.57 17.36 22.03
C LEU A 277 -14.34 16.45 22.99
N ALA A 278 -14.46 15.16 22.67
CA ALA A 278 -15.22 14.20 23.47
C ALA A 278 -14.33 13.17 24.20
N VAL A 279 -13.02 13.12 23.89
CA VAL A 279 -12.05 12.26 24.60
C VAL A 279 -11.01 13.13 25.33
N ASN A 280 -10.04 13.71 24.62
CA ASN A 280 -9.19 14.81 25.13
C ASN A 280 -8.28 15.41 24.04
N PRO A 281 -7.83 16.68 24.19
CA PRO A 281 -6.98 17.34 23.20
C PRO A 281 -5.67 16.61 22.87
N LEU A 282 -5.07 15.87 23.82
CA LEU A 282 -3.84 15.10 23.60
C LEU A 282 -4.09 13.93 22.62
N THR A 283 -5.15 13.17 22.83
CA THR A 283 -5.54 12.06 21.95
C THR A 283 -5.99 12.57 20.57
N GLY A 284 -6.70 13.71 20.54
CA GLY A 284 -7.03 14.43 19.31
C GLY A 284 -5.79 14.84 18.50
N PHE A 285 -4.81 15.46 19.16
CA PHE A 285 -3.53 15.81 18.56
C PHE A 285 -2.77 14.59 18.05
N LEU A 286 -2.66 13.52 18.83
CA LEU A 286 -2.02 12.27 18.41
C LEU A 286 -2.72 11.65 17.20
N GLY A 287 -4.05 11.67 17.13
CA GLY A 287 -4.82 11.21 15.97
C GLY A 287 -4.55 12.03 14.71
N ALA A 288 -4.58 13.37 14.82
CA ALA A 288 -4.27 14.27 13.71
C ALA A 288 -2.80 14.12 13.23
N LEU A 289 -1.86 14.04 14.17
CA LEU A 289 -0.45 13.79 13.91
C LEU A 289 -0.24 12.44 13.21
N ASN A 290 -0.98 11.39 13.60
CA ASN A 290 -0.83 10.08 12.97
C ASN A 290 -1.36 10.05 11.52
N ILE A 291 -2.45 10.76 11.23
CA ILE A 291 -2.93 10.98 9.85
C ILE A 291 -1.83 11.68 9.03
N PHE A 292 -1.25 12.76 9.55
CA PHE A 292 -0.17 13.49 8.88
C PHE A 292 1.09 12.63 8.67
N LEU A 293 1.56 11.93 9.70
CA LEU A 293 2.73 11.07 9.62
C LEU A 293 2.55 9.91 8.62
N TYR A 294 1.36 9.28 8.56
CA TYR A 294 1.10 8.21 7.59
C TYR A 294 1.03 8.72 6.15
N THR A 295 0.37 9.86 5.93
CA THR A 295 0.00 10.34 4.59
C THR A 295 1.03 11.27 3.97
N CYS A 296 1.57 12.23 4.74
CA CYS A 296 2.53 13.23 4.26
C CYS A 296 3.99 12.80 4.46
N CYS A 297 4.31 12.04 5.51
CA CYS A 297 5.68 11.59 5.76
C CYS A 297 5.94 10.17 5.23
N TYR A 298 5.34 9.15 5.84
CA TYR A 298 5.60 7.73 5.55
C TYR A 298 5.32 7.37 4.08
N THR A 299 4.16 7.75 3.54
CA THR A 299 3.76 7.32 2.19
C THR A 299 4.71 7.81 1.09
N PRO A 300 5.12 9.10 1.04
CA PRO A 300 6.21 9.54 0.17
C PRO A 300 7.55 8.86 0.48
N LEU A 301 7.92 8.69 1.76
CA LEU A 301 9.21 8.10 2.15
C LEU A 301 9.43 6.71 1.56
N LYS A 302 8.38 5.88 1.36
CA LYS A 302 8.46 4.56 0.70
C LYS A 302 9.15 4.60 -0.68
N ARG A 303 9.10 5.74 -1.37
CA ARG A 303 9.74 5.98 -2.68
C ARG A 303 11.12 6.65 -2.57
N LEU A 304 11.42 7.32 -1.45
CA LEU A 304 12.62 8.15 -1.27
C LEU A 304 13.77 7.41 -0.57
N SER A 305 13.51 6.72 0.55
CA SER A 305 14.55 6.13 1.40
C SER A 305 14.04 4.94 2.20
N ILE A 306 14.96 4.06 2.64
CA ILE A 306 14.66 2.95 3.55
C ILE A 306 14.09 3.42 4.90
N THR A 307 14.32 4.68 5.29
CA THR A 307 13.78 5.28 6.53
C THR A 307 12.26 5.18 6.65
N ASN A 308 11.55 4.95 5.54
CA ASN A 308 10.13 4.61 5.53
C ASN A 308 9.75 3.52 6.55
N THR A 309 10.59 2.50 6.76
CA THR A 309 10.23 1.38 7.64
C THR A 309 10.21 1.79 9.11
N TRP A 310 11.09 2.71 9.51
CA TRP A 310 11.12 3.27 10.86
C TRP A 310 10.01 4.30 11.10
N VAL A 311 9.74 5.17 10.12
CA VAL A 311 8.62 6.14 10.22
C VAL A 311 7.26 5.43 10.19
N GLY A 312 7.14 4.36 9.40
CA GLY A 312 5.98 3.46 9.43
C GLY A 312 5.83 2.77 10.78
N ALA A 313 6.92 2.31 11.40
CA ALA A 313 6.90 1.72 12.73
C ALA A 313 6.41 2.71 13.81
N VAL A 314 6.81 3.99 13.74
CA VAL A 314 6.28 5.05 14.61
C VAL A 314 4.77 5.24 14.40
N VAL A 315 4.30 5.32 13.15
CA VAL A 315 2.86 5.43 12.83
C VAL A 315 2.05 4.27 13.40
N GLY A 316 2.57 3.03 13.31
CA GLY A 316 1.92 1.86 13.89
C GLY A 316 2.04 1.76 15.42
N ALA A 317 2.93 2.55 16.05
CA ALA A 317 3.11 2.60 17.50
C ALA A 317 2.22 3.64 18.20
N ILE A 318 1.68 4.62 17.46
CA ILE A 318 0.82 5.66 18.02
C ILE A 318 -0.57 5.16 18.48
N PRO A 319 -1.26 4.19 17.84
CA PRO A 319 -2.62 3.80 18.27
C PRO A 319 -2.73 3.26 19.71
N PRO A 320 -1.83 2.39 20.23
CA PRO A 320 -1.81 2.05 21.66
C PRO A 320 -1.60 3.25 22.58
N VAL A 321 -0.75 4.20 22.17
CA VAL A 321 -0.51 5.44 22.91
C VAL A 321 -1.80 6.27 22.95
N MET A 322 -2.49 6.44 21.81
CA MET A 322 -3.80 7.09 21.74
C MET A 322 -4.84 6.41 22.63
N GLY A 323 -4.84 5.08 22.69
CA GLY A 323 -5.71 4.30 23.58
C GLY A 323 -5.46 4.60 25.05
N TRP A 324 -4.19 4.62 25.47
CA TRP A 324 -3.83 4.94 26.85
C TRP A 324 -4.14 6.41 27.19
N THR A 325 -3.77 7.37 26.32
CA THR A 325 -4.09 8.80 26.54
C THR A 325 -5.59 9.06 26.49
N ALA A 326 -6.38 8.23 25.79
CA ALA A 326 -7.84 8.33 25.81
C ALA A 326 -8.45 7.93 27.17
N ALA A 327 -7.78 7.08 27.94
CA ALA A 327 -8.19 6.67 29.27
C ALA A 327 -7.65 7.60 30.37
N THR A 328 -6.37 7.99 30.31
CA THR A 328 -5.71 8.76 31.39
C THR A 328 -5.60 10.27 31.15
N GLY A 329 -5.82 10.73 29.91
CA GLY A 329 -5.53 12.10 29.49
C GLY A 329 -4.04 12.46 29.36
N CYS A 330 -3.13 11.56 29.75
CA CYS A 330 -1.72 11.84 29.98
C CYS A 330 -0.78 10.88 29.22
N LEU A 331 0.38 11.39 28.78
CA LEU A 331 1.41 10.59 28.10
C LEU A 331 2.38 9.98 29.13
N GLU A 332 2.08 8.77 29.59
CA GLU A 332 2.83 8.08 30.64
C GLU A 332 3.81 7.02 30.08
N PRO A 333 4.81 6.57 30.86
CA PRO A 333 5.76 5.54 30.43
C PRO A 333 5.09 4.23 29.96
N GLY A 334 3.94 3.86 30.56
CA GLY A 334 3.17 2.70 30.13
C GLY A 334 2.55 2.84 28.73
N ALA A 335 2.11 4.03 28.35
CA ALA A 335 1.66 4.33 26.98
C ALA A 335 2.81 4.11 25.98
N LEU A 336 3.99 4.67 26.29
CA LEU A 336 5.19 4.55 25.47
C LEU A 336 5.70 3.10 25.36
N LEU A 337 5.54 2.30 26.42
CA LEU A 337 5.86 0.87 26.42
C LEU A 337 4.96 0.09 25.44
N LEU A 338 3.64 0.31 25.46
CA LEU A 338 2.71 -0.36 24.53
C LEU A 338 2.94 0.07 23.08
N GLY A 339 3.25 1.36 22.86
CA GLY A 339 3.78 1.83 21.59
C GLY A 339 5.08 1.11 21.21
N GLY A 340 5.99 0.91 22.16
CA GLY A 340 7.25 0.18 22.02
C GLY A 340 7.09 -1.29 21.61
N PHE A 341 6.09 -2.00 22.15
CA PHE A 341 5.73 -3.36 21.70
C PHE A 341 5.35 -3.36 20.22
N LEU A 342 4.42 -2.49 19.79
CA LEU A 342 4.03 -2.43 18.38
C LEU A 342 5.15 -1.93 17.48
N TYR A 343 5.94 -0.95 17.93
CA TYR A 343 7.12 -0.44 17.22
C TYR A 343 8.10 -1.58 16.92
N SER A 344 8.46 -2.37 17.93
CA SER A 344 9.41 -3.48 17.77
C SER A 344 8.80 -4.65 17.01
N TRP A 345 7.56 -5.05 17.28
CA TRP A 345 6.88 -6.14 16.59
C TRP A 345 6.71 -5.91 15.07
N GLN A 346 6.51 -4.66 14.65
CA GLN A 346 6.37 -4.33 13.23
C GLN A 346 7.60 -4.71 12.39
N PHE A 347 8.81 -4.73 12.96
CA PHE A 347 10.01 -5.06 12.19
C PHE A 347 10.08 -6.54 11.75
N PRO A 348 10.01 -7.56 12.63
CA PRO A 348 9.95 -8.96 12.19
C PRO A 348 8.71 -9.24 11.34
N HIS A 349 7.57 -8.58 11.59
CA HIS A 349 6.38 -8.70 10.74
C HIS A 349 6.61 -8.17 9.30
N PHE A 350 6.97 -6.90 9.17
CA PHE A 350 7.06 -6.22 7.88
C PHE A 350 8.31 -6.60 7.09
N ASN A 351 9.46 -6.83 7.75
CA ASN A 351 10.68 -7.26 7.06
C ASN A 351 10.51 -8.68 6.48
N ALA A 352 9.78 -9.57 7.17
CA ALA A 352 9.43 -10.89 6.65
C ALA A 352 8.44 -10.83 5.48
N LEU A 353 7.40 -9.99 5.59
CA LEU A 353 6.42 -9.78 4.51
C LEU A 353 7.08 -9.19 3.26
N SER A 354 7.87 -8.12 3.43
CA SER A 354 8.52 -7.40 2.33
C SER A 354 9.67 -8.18 1.69
N TRP A 355 10.22 -9.21 2.36
CA TRP A 355 11.14 -10.17 1.75
C TRP A 355 10.47 -10.98 0.64
N ASN A 356 9.30 -11.54 0.93
CA ASN A 356 8.53 -12.34 -0.04
C ASN A 356 7.88 -11.49 -1.15
N LEU A 357 7.67 -10.19 -0.90
CA LEU A 357 7.11 -9.23 -1.88
C LEU A 357 8.18 -8.36 -2.56
N ARG A 358 9.48 -8.65 -2.40
CA ARG A 358 10.59 -7.81 -2.91
C ARG A 358 10.49 -7.51 -4.41
N GLU A 359 10.06 -8.49 -5.22
CA GLU A 359 9.92 -8.37 -6.68
C GLU A 359 8.69 -7.53 -7.08
N ASP A 360 7.61 -7.56 -6.30
CA ASP A 360 6.48 -6.64 -6.47
C ASP A 360 6.90 -5.21 -6.06
N TYR A 361 7.64 -5.06 -4.96
CA TYR A 361 8.13 -3.75 -4.52
C TYR A 361 9.13 -3.11 -5.49
N SER A 362 10.02 -3.88 -6.12
CA SER A 362 10.95 -3.35 -7.13
C SER A 362 10.23 -2.90 -8.40
N ARG A 363 9.25 -3.67 -8.92
CA ARG A 363 8.38 -3.25 -10.05
C ARG A 363 7.50 -2.04 -9.68
N GLY A 364 7.07 -1.95 -8.43
CA GLY A 364 6.43 -0.75 -7.86
C GLY A 364 7.39 0.43 -7.59
N GLY A 365 8.68 0.27 -7.86
CA GLY A 365 9.74 1.28 -7.66
C GLY A 365 9.97 1.71 -6.21
N TYR A 366 9.59 0.89 -5.23
CA TYR A 366 9.66 1.19 -3.81
C TYR A 366 11.04 0.88 -3.22
N ARG A 367 11.59 1.82 -2.45
CA ARG A 367 12.91 1.71 -1.78
C ARG A 367 12.77 0.99 -0.44
N MET A 368 12.25 -0.24 -0.48
CA MET A 368 12.11 -1.09 0.71
C MET A 368 13.46 -1.64 1.17
N MET A 369 13.58 -1.89 2.48
CA MET A 369 14.80 -2.45 3.08
C MET A 369 15.11 -3.85 2.53
N SER A 370 14.08 -4.66 2.25
CA SER A 370 14.21 -5.99 1.64
C SER A 370 14.73 -5.99 0.19
N VAL A 371 14.55 -4.87 -0.52
CA VAL A 371 14.96 -4.70 -1.93
C VAL A 371 16.37 -4.11 -2.01
N THR A 372 16.64 -3.06 -1.22
CA THR A 372 17.88 -2.27 -1.34
C THR A 372 18.96 -2.65 -0.34
N HIS A 373 18.58 -3.14 0.86
CA HIS A 373 19.50 -3.42 1.96
C HIS A 373 19.16 -4.76 2.64
N PRO A 374 19.14 -5.89 1.91
CA PRO A 374 18.64 -7.17 2.41
C PRO A 374 19.34 -7.64 3.70
N ALA A 375 20.66 -7.43 3.84
CA ALA A 375 21.39 -7.74 5.07
C ALA A 375 20.97 -6.87 6.27
N MET A 376 20.51 -5.64 6.05
CA MET A 376 19.92 -4.79 7.10
C MET A 376 18.51 -5.27 7.45
N CYS A 377 17.68 -5.60 6.44
CA CYS A 377 16.34 -6.16 6.60
C CYS A 377 16.33 -7.38 7.53
N LYS A 378 17.28 -8.30 7.32
CA LYS A 378 17.51 -9.48 8.17
C LYS A 378 17.96 -9.12 9.59
N ARG A 379 18.97 -8.24 9.75
CA ARG A 379 19.49 -7.84 11.08
C ARG A 379 18.46 -7.09 11.93
N VAL A 380 17.71 -6.17 11.33
CA VAL A 380 16.71 -5.35 12.03
C VAL A 380 15.54 -6.22 12.51
N ALA A 381 15.11 -7.21 11.74
CA ALA A 381 14.09 -8.17 12.17
C ALA A 381 14.51 -8.92 13.45
N LEU A 382 15.72 -9.50 13.45
CA LEU A 382 16.28 -10.21 14.62
C LEU A 382 16.43 -9.28 15.84
N ARG A 383 17.02 -8.09 15.66
CA ARG A 383 17.24 -7.13 16.74
C ARG A 383 15.95 -6.75 17.46
N HIS A 384 14.87 -6.50 16.72
CA HIS A 384 13.60 -6.12 17.32
C HIS A 384 12.77 -7.31 17.85
N SER A 385 12.95 -8.53 17.33
CA SER A 385 12.43 -9.74 18.00
C SER A 385 13.07 -9.92 19.39
N LEU A 386 14.40 -9.78 19.50
CA LEU A 386 15.09 -9.82 20.78
C LEU A 386 14.69 -8.64 21.69
N GLY A 387 14.49 -7.46 21.10
CA GLY A 387 14.01 -6.26 21.81
C GLY A 387 12.65 -6.43 22.48
N LEU A 388 11.77 -7.31 21.98
CA LEU A 388 10.49 -7.62 22.63
C LEU A 388 10.67 -8.35 23.97
N ILE A 389 11.75 -9.11 24.15
CA ILE A 389 12.10 -9.71 25.47
C ILE A 389 12.43 -8.58 26.45
N GLY A 390 13.32 -7.66 26.07
CA GLY A 390 13.72 -6.51 26.89
C GLY A 390 12.56 -5.57 27.25
N LEU A 391 11.65 -5.32 26.31
CA LEU A 391 10.41 -4.58 26.57
C LEU A 391 9.47 -5.34 27.51
N SER A 392 9.40 -6.67 27.40
CA SER A 392 8.57 -7.48 28.31
C SER A 392 9.10 -7.49 29.74
N THR A 393 10.43 -7.42 29.92
CA THR A 393 11.06 -7.22 31.25
C THR A 393 10.97 -5.79 31.77
N LEU A 394 10.81 -4.79 30.88
CA LEU A 394 10.61 -3.39 31.27
C LEU A 394 9.18 -3.13 31.79
N ALA A 395 8.20 -3.93 31.37
CA ALA A 395 6.80 -3.79 31.76
C ALA A 395 6.54 -3.78 33.29
N PRO A 396 7.08 -4.72 34.10
CA PRO A 396 6.96 -4.65 35.56
C PRO A 396 7.83 -3.57 36.21
N VAL A 397 8.93 -3.13 35.56
CA VAL A 397 9.78 -2.03 36.05
C VAL A 397 9.07 -0.67 35.90
N LEU A 398 8.13 -0.55 34.96
CA LEU A 398 7.25 0.61 34.77
C LEU A 398 5.89 0.44 35.45
N ASP A 399 5.74 -0.51 36.39
CA ASP A 399 4.51 -0.83 37.12
C ASP A 399 3.27 -1.20 36.28
N VAL A 400 3.43 -1.43 34.96
CA VAL A 400 2.33 -1.75 34.04
C VAL A 400 1.80 -3.17 34.25
N THR A 401 2.70 -4.11 34.59
CA THR A 401 2.37 -5.53 34.78
C THR A 401 3.05 -6.13 36.01
N THR A 402 2.57 -7.27 36.47
CA THR A 402 3.28 -8.10 37.47
C THR A 402 4.53 -8.76 36.90
N TRP A 403 5.49 -9.13 37.76
CA TRP A 403 6.72 -9.85 37.37
C TRP A 403 6.48 -11.24 36.74
N THR A 404 5.28 -11.79 36.83
CA THR A 404 4.86 -12.99 36.09
C THR A 404 4.81 -12.76 34.57
N PHE A 405 4.53 -11.54 34.10
CA PHE A 405 4.40 -11.22 32.67
C PHE A 405 5.65 -11.55 31.82
N PRO A 406 6.87 -11.09 32.15
CA PRO A 406 8.06 -11.47 31.40
C PRO A 406 8.32 -12.98 31.42
N ILE A 407 7.93 -13.69 32.49
CA ILE A 407 8.10 -15.15 32.59
C ILE A 407 7.15 -15.88 31.63
N ILE A 408 5.84 -15.57 31.67
CA ILE A 408 4.85 -16.27 30.83
C ILE A 408 4.90 -15.84 29.35
N SER A 409 5.41 -14.64 29.04
CA SER A 409 5.64 -14.19 27.67
C SER A 409 6.99 -14.64 27.09
N LEU A 410 7.92 -15.14 27.91
CA LEU A 410 9.23 -15.60 27.46
C LEU A 410 9.15 -16.67 26.36
N PRO A 411 8.31 -17.73 26.43
CA PRO A 411 8.27 -18.76 25.39
C PRO A 411 7.88 -18.22 24.01
N ILE A 412 6.90 -17.29 23.94
CA ILE A 412 6.47 -16.71 22.66
C ILE A 412 7.49 -15.71 22.10
N ASN A 413 8.16 -14.96 22.99
CA ASN A 413 9.22 -14.02 22.62
C ASN A 413 10.51 -14.75 22.18
N LEU A 414 10.85 -15.88 22.80
CA LEU A 414 11.92 -16.77 22.35
C LEU A 414 11.57 -17.43 21.00
N TYR A 415 10.33 -17.87 20.79
CA TYR A 415 9.93 -18.51 19.54
C TYR A 415 9.98 -17.56 18.33
N ILE A 416 9.47 -16.32 18.46
CA ILE A 416 9.61 -15.33 17.38
C ILE A 416 11.08 -14.93 17.17
N SER A 417 11.89 -14.88 18.22
CA SER A 417 13.33 -14.62 18.13
C SER A 417 14.10 -15.76 17.44
N TYR A 418 13.76 -17.02 17.72
CA TYR A 418 14.31 -18.19 17.01
C TYR A 418 13.96 -18.18 15.52
N LEU A 419 12.71 -17.85 15.16
CA LEU A 419 12.32 -17.71 13.76
C LEU A 419 13.01 -16.50 13.10
N ALA A 420 13.22 -15.40 13.83
CA ALA A 420 13.99 -14.26 13.33
C ALA A 420 15.47 -14.55 13.16
N PHE A 421 16.07 -15.38 14.02
CA PHE A 421 17.43 -15.90 13.87
C PHE A 421 17.55 -16.83 12.65
N ARG A 422 16.58 -17.73 12.46
CA ARG A 422 16.52 -18.58 11.25
C ARG A 422 16.36 -17.77 9.97
N PHE A 423 15.55 -16.72 9.99
CA PHE A 423 15.43 -15.78 8.88
C PHE A 423 16.73 -14.99 8.66
N TYR A 424 17.38 -14.52 9.74
CA TYR A 424 18.66 -13.83 9.69
C TYR A 424 19.75 -14.68 9.04
N HIS A 425 19.87 -15.95 9.45
CA HIS A 425 20.86 -16.86 8.90
C HIS A 425 20.50 -17.28 7.46
N LYS A 426 19.32 -17.89 7.23
CA LYS A 426 18.97 -18.48 5.92
C LYS A 426 18.55 -17.48 4.84
N GLY A 427 17.76 -16.45 5.18
CA GLY A 427 17.28 -15.45 4.22
C GLY A 427 16.41 -16.00 3.07
N ASP A 428 15.80 -17.17 3.23
CA ASP A 428 14.99 -17.81 2.19
C ASP A 428 13.49 -17.44 2.30
N ARG A 429 12.71 -17.72 1.25
CA ARG A 429 11.25 -17.46 1.25
C ARG A 429 10.50 -18.24 2.35
N SER A 430 10.99 -19.43 2.76
CA SER A 430 10.35 -20.26 3.79
C SER A 430 10.58 -19.71 5.19
N SER A 431 11.81 -19.33 5.57
CA SER A 431 12.05 -18.69 6.88
C SER A 431 11.34 -17.34 7.01
N ALA A 432 11.34 -16.52 5.95
CA ALA A 432 10.54 -15.29 5.89
C ALA A 432 9.05 -15.58 6.09
N ARG A 433 8.48 -16.56 5.36
CA ARG A 433 7.06 -16.93 5.50
C ARG A 433 6.73 -17.39 6.92
N LYS A 434 7.59 -18.20 7.56
CA LYS A 434 7.39 -18.69 8.93
C LYS A 434 7.45 -17.57 9.97
N LEU A 435 8.40 -16.64 9.85
CA LEU A 435 8.48 -15.47 10.74
C LEU A 435 7.24 -14.56 10.60
N PHE A 436 6.79 -14.30 9.37
CA PHE A 436 5.56 -13.55 9.11
C PHE A 436 4.34 -14.19 9.78
N PHE A 437 4.10 -15.49 9.56
CA PHE A 437 2.95 -16.18 10.17
C PHE A 437 3.03 -16.26 11.70
N CYS A 438 4.23 -16.37 12.28
CA CYS A 438 4.41 -16.27 13.74
C CYS A 438 4.03 -14.88 14.27
N SER A 439 4.49 -13.81 13.62
CA SER A 439 4.20 -12.44 14.06
C SER A 439 2.69 -12.15 14.14
N LEU A 440 1.87 -12.72 13.26
CA LEU A 440 0.42 -12.50 13.21
C LEU A 440 -0.31 -12.89 14.50
N TRP A 441 0.06 -14.00 15.14
CA TRP A 441 -0.54 -14.43 16.41
C TRP A 441 0.25 -13.96 17.64
N HIS A 442 1.56 -13.70 17.48
CA HIS A 442 2.43 -13.27 18.58
C HIS A 442 1.97 -11.95 19.21
N LEU A 443 1.60 -10.92 18.42
CA LEU A 443 1.16 -9.64 18.99
C LEU A 443 -0.16 -9.73 19.77
N PRO A 444 -1.26 -10.29 19.23
CA PRO A 444 -2.48 -10.50 20.01
C PRO A 444 -2.23 -11.30 21.29
N MET A 445 -1.39 -12.33 21.25
CA MET A 445 -1.04 -13.14 22.42
C MET A 445 -0.21 -12.36 23.45
N LEU A 446 0.78 -11.56 23.01
CA LEU A 446 1.59 -10.73 23.91
C LEU A 446 0.74 -9.66 24.62
N LEU A 447 -0.17 -9.00 23.89
CA LEU A 447 -1.09 -8.01 24.47
C LEU A 447 -2.10 -8.66 25.42
N LEU A 448 -2.61 -9.86 25.10
CA LEU A 448 -3.49 -10.62 26.00
C LEU A 448 -2.75 -11.03 27.28
N LEU A 449 -1.51 -11.52 27.18
CA LEU A 449 -0.70 -11.86 28.35
C LEU A 449 -0.42 -10.62 29.22
N ALA A 450 -0.16 -9.46 28.61
CA ALA A 450 0.01 -8.19 29.32
C ALA A 450 -1.27 -7.79 30.08
N LEU A 451 -2.44 -7.93 29.45
CA LEU A 451 -3.75 -7.68 30.09
C LEU A 451 -4.00 -8.64 31.26
N THR A 452 -3.72 -9.94 31.11
CA THR A 452 -3.89 -10.93 32.20
C THR A 452 -2.93 -10.74 33.37
N CYS A 453 -1.83 -10.02 33.15
CA CYS A 453 -0.85 -9.67 34.18
C CYS A 453 -0.84 -8.17 34.49
N LYS A 454 -1.89 -7.42 34.13
CA LYS A 454 -2.03 -5.99 34.44
C LYS A 454 -1.98 -5.79 35.95
N LYS A 455 -1.14 -4.86 36.43
CA LYS A 455 -1.10 -4.51 37.84
C LYS A 455 -2.34 -3.67 38.18
N TYR A 456 -3.22 -4.19 39.03
CA TYR A 456 -4.31 -3.41 39.62
C TYR A 456 -3.74 -2.49 40.70
N SER A 457 -4.12 -1.20 40.67
CA SER A 457 -3.67 -0.23 41.68
C SER A 457 -4.44 -0.43 42.97
N SER A 458 -3.76 -0.87 44.03
CA SER A 458 -4.35 -1.28 45.32
C SER A 458 -4.94 -0.14 46.16
N ASN A 459 -4.98 1.10 45.65
CA ASN A 459 -5.44 2.27 46.40
C ASN A 459 -6.97 2.36 46.56
N GLN A 460 -7.76 1.40 46.06
CA GLN A 460 -9.22 1.40 46.26
C GLN A 460 -9.68 0.74 47.57
N GLU A 461 -8.92 -0.19 48.16
CA GLU A 461 -9.29 -0.84 49.43
C GLU A 461 -9.13 0.09 50.65
N GLY A 462 -8.28 1.12 50.55
CA GLY A 462 -8.06 2.10 51.62
C GLY A 462 -9.14 3.21 51.73
N ALA A 463 -10.04 3.34 50.75
CA ALA A 463 -10.99 4.45 50.67
C ALA A 463 -12.41 4.13 51.19
N ALA A 464 -12.67 2.89 51.62
CA ALA A 464 -14.01 2.36 51.88
C ALA A 464 -14.40 2.27 53.38
N LEU A 465 -13.80 3.08 54.26
CA LEU A 465 -14.20 3.21 55.66
C LEU A 465 -14.18 4.67 56.14
N PRO A 466 -15.28 5.44 55.99
CA PRO A 466 -15.49 6.62 56.81
C PRO A 466 -15.64 6.16 58.27
N ARG A 467 -14.68 6.49 59.13
CA ARG A 467 -14.81 6.27 60.58
C ARG A 467 -16.08 6.97 61.07
N ALA A 468 -17.00 6.22 61.67
CA ALA A 468 -18.21 6.77 62.24
C ALA A 468 -17.86 7.76 63.36
N PHE A 469 -18.02 9.06 63.09
CA PHE A 469 -17.99 10.08 64.14
C PHE A 469 -19.24 9.94 64.99
N LEU A 470 -19.05 9.82 66.32
CA LEU A 470 -20.17 9.80 67.26
C LEU A 470 -20.93 11.15 67.22
N PRO A 471 -22.26 11.14 67.38
CA PRO A 471 -23.02 12.37 67.51
C PRO A 471 -22.71 13.05 68.85
N LEU A 472 -21.96 14.15 68.82
CA LEU A 472 -21.83 15.05 69.96
C LEU A 472 -23.10 15.91 70.07
N THR A 473 -23.97 15.54 71.00
CA THR A 473 -25.14 16.33 71.39
C THR A 473 -24.71 17.60 72.13
N PHE A 474 -24.96 18.77 71.54
CA PHE A 474 -24.91 20.04 72.27
C PHE A 474 -26.24 20.30 72.99
N PRO A 475 -26.25 20.70 74.27
CA PRO A 475 -27.43 21.21 74.93
C PRO A 475 -27.74 22.64 74.43
N ALA A 476 -29.01 23.03 74.46
CA ALA A 476 -29.45 24.38 74.12
C ALA A 476 -29.42 25.32 75.33
N SER A 477 -29.00 26.56 75.10
CA SER A 477 -29.18 27.74 75.97
C SER A 477 -29.09 28.99 75.10
#